data_AF-A0A7C5ES56-F1
#
_entry.id   AF-A0A7C5ES56-F1
#
_cell.length_a   1.000
_cell.length_b   1.000
_cell.length_c   1.000
_cell.angle_alpha   90.00
_cell.angle_beta   90.00
_cell.angle_gamma   90.00
#
_symmetry.space_group_name_H-M   'P 1'
#
loop_
_entity.id
_entity.type
_entity.pdbx_description
1 polymer ?
#
loop_
_entity_poly.entity_id
_entity_poly.type
_entity_poly.pdbx_seq_one_letter_code
_entity_poly.pdbx_strand_id
1 'polypeptide(L)'
;MTQPLSPQEIEAMLARANQPSAEALRLHPYYRGKVQTVPKVPVRHFDDFAIWYTPGVAAPCRAIAQDPSLVYEHTNKGNTVAIVTDGTRVLGLGDIGPKAALPVMEGKALLFKYLGGVDAVPICLNTKSAEEIILAV
;
A
#
# COMPACT_ATOMS: atom_id res chain seq x y z
N MET A 1 -13.40 40.99 -20.81
CA MET A 1 -14.56 40.17 -20.41
C MET A 1 -14.40 38.82 -21.08
N THR A 2 -14.15 37.76 -20.33
CA THR A 2 -14.14 36.40 -20.89
C THR A 2 -15.56 36.04 -21.33
N GLN A 3 -15.75 35.66 -22.60
CA GLN A 3 -17.03 35.13 -23.07
C GLN A 3 -17.44 33.93 -22.20
N PRO A 4 -18.73 33.80 -21.83
CA PRO A 4 -19.20 32.62 -21.14
C PRO A 4 -19.05 31.39 -22.04
N LEU A 5 -18.63 30.27 -21.45
CA LEU A 5 -18.46 29.00 -22.14
C LEU A 5 -19.78 28.55 -22.79
N SER A 6 -19.70 28.01 -24.00
CA SER A 6 -20.83 27.37 -24.64
C SER A 6 -21.22 26.07 -23.91
N PRO A 7 -22.47 25.61 -24.03
CA PRO A 7 -22.91 24.34 -23.45
C PRO A 7 -22.05 23.14 -23.86
N GLN A 8 -21.57 23.12 -25.11
CA GLN A 8 -20.72 22.06 -25.65
C GLN A 8 -19.31 22.07 -25.02
N GLU A 9 -18.75 23.25 -24.77
CA GLU A 9 -17.47 23.38 -24.07
C GLU A 9 -17.58 22.94 -22.62
N ILE A 10 -18.69 23.29 -21.94
CA ILE A 10 -18.97 22.84 -20.56
C ILE A 10 -19.06 21.31 -20.52
N GLU A 11 -19.80 20.70 -21.43
CA GLU A 11 -19.96 19.24 -21.51
C GLU A 11 -18.61 18.54 -21.77
N ALA A 12 -17.82 19.05 -22.71
CA ALA A 12 -16.48 18.51 -22.99
C ALA A 12 -15.54 18.62 -21.78
N MET A 13 -15.60 19.73 -21.03
CA MET A 13 -14.83 19.90 -19.80
C MET A 13 -15.27 18.92 -18.71
N LEU A 14 -16.58 18.72 -18.53
CA LEU A 14 -17.12 17.75 -17.58
C LEU A 14 -16.72 16.31 -17.94
N ALA A 15 -16.76 15.96 -19.23
CA ALA A 15 -16.33 14.65 -19.70
C ALA A 15 -14.84 14.40 -19.40
N ARG A 16 -13.98 15.39 -19.67
CA ARG A 16 -12.53 15.32 -19.36
C ARG A 16 -12.29 15.24 -17.85
N ALA A 17 -13.03 15.99 -17.05
CA ALA A 17 -12.90 15.98 -15.59
C ALA A 17 -13.32 14.63 -14.98
N ASN A 18 -14.30 13.95 -15.57
CA ASN A 18 -14.80 12.66 -15.08
C ASN A 18 -14.03 11.45 -15.62
N GLN A 19 -13.22 11.64 -16.66
CA GLN A 19 -12.43 10.56 -17.27
C GLN A 19 -11.55 9.78 -16.26
N PRO A 20 -10.81 10.41 -15.32
CA PRO A 20 -9.99 9.67 -14.36
C PRO A 20 -10.83 8.75 -13.47
N SER A 21 -12.03 9.16 -13.06
CA SER A 21 -12.92 8.35 -12.24
C SER A 21 -13.45 7.14 -13.02
N ALA A 22 -13.83 7.34 -14.28
CA ALA A 22 -14.26 6.25 -15.15
C ALA A 22 -13.13 5.22 -15.37
N GLU A 23 -11.92 5.69 -15.64
CA GLU A 23 -10.75 4.83 -15.78
C GLU A 23 -10.38 4.13 -14.46
N ALA A 24 -10.49 4.81 -13.32
CA ALA A 24 -10.25 4.20 -12.02
C ALA A 24 -11.20 3.03 -11.73
N LEU A 25 -12.48 3.15 -12.09
CA LEU A 25 -13.46 2.06 -11.96
C LEU A 25 -13.19 0.89 -12.90
N ARG A 26 -12.58 1.15 -14.06
CA ARG A 26 -12.18 0.12 -15.03
C ARG A 26 -10.89 -0.60 -14.63
N LEU A 27 -9.89 0.15 -14.17
CA LEU A 27 -8.52 -0.33 -13.98
C LEU A 27 -8.28 -0.99 -12.62
N HIS A 28 -8.90 -0.52 -11.53
CA HIS A 28 -8.73 -1.18 -10.22
C HIS A 28 -9.18 -2.65 -10.24
N PRO A 29 -10.33 -3.02 -10.85
CA PRO A 29 -10.71 -4.43 -10.98
C PRO A 29 -9.82 -5.22 -11.93
N TYR A 30 -9.34 -4.60 -13.01
CA TYR A 30 -8.45 -5.25 -13.98
C TYR A 30 -7.14 -5.71 -13.34
N TYR A 31 -6.49 -4.84 -12.55
CA TYR A 31 -5.26 -5.17 -11.84
C TYR A 31 -5.48 -5.82 -10.46
N ARG A 32 -6.74 -5.85 -9.98
CA ARG A 32 -7.12 -6.32 -8.64
C ARG A 32 -6.37 -5.59 -7.53
N GLY A 33 -6.38 -4.26 -7.59
CA GLY A 33 -5.60 -3.39 -6.72
C GLY A 33 -4.45 -2.73 -7.46
N LYS A 34 -3.52 -2.11 -6.72
CA LYS A 34 -2.43 -1.31 -7.28
C LYS A 34 -1.02 -1.74 -6.90
N VAL A 35 -0.89 -2.55 -5.85
CA VAL A 35 0.40 -2.94 -5.27
C VAL A 35 0.51 -4.45 -5.20
N GLN A 36 1.74 -4.95 -5.31
CA GLN A 36 2.05 -6.37 -5.19
C GLN A 36 3.33 -6.56 -4.37
N THR A 37 3.47 -7.72 -3.75
CA THR A 37 4.71 -8.12 -3.08
C THR A 37 5.50 -9.01 -4.03
N VAL A 38 6.79 -8.72 -4.19
CA VAL A 38 7.69 -9.51 -5.03
C VAL A 38 8.97 -9.86 -4.25
N PRO A 39 9.54 -11.06 -4.44
CA PRO A 39 10.83 -11.39 -3.85
C PRO A 39 11.94 -10.45 -4.34
N LYS A 40 12.82 -10.03 -3.41
CA LYS A 40 14.04 -9.25 -3.74
C LYS A 40 15.26 -10.12 -4.05
N VAL A 41 15.18 -11.42 -3.76
CA VAL A 41 16.28 -12.38 -3.90
C VAL A 41 16.09 -13.22 -5.16
N PRO A 42 17.18 -13.66 -5.81
CA PRO A 42 17.08 -14.59 -6.91
C PRO A 42 16.65 -15.98 -6.41
N VAL A 43 15.66 -16.56 -7.08
CA VAL A 43 15.30 -17.96 -6.97
C VAL A 43 15.42 -18.55 -8.36
N ARG A 44 16.49 -19.31 -8.59
CA ARG A 44 16.87 -19.87 -9.89
C ARG A 44 16.56 -21.35 -9.98
N HIS A 45 16.64 -22.05 -8.84
CA HIS A 45 16.45 -23.49 -8.70
C HIS A 45 15.82 -23.79 -7.34
N PHE A 46 15.28 -25.00 -7.20
CA PHE A 46 14.65 -25.44 -5.95
C PHE A 46 15.60 -25.42 -4.75
N ASP A 47 16.89 -25.68 -4.97
CA ASP A 47 17.91 -25.69 -3.91
C ASP A 47 18.11 -24.31 -3.26
N ASP A 48 17.76 -23.20 -3.93
CA ASP A 48 17.85 -21.86 -3.35
C ASP A 48 16.91 -21.69 -2.15
N PHE A 49 15.82 -22.47 -2.07
CA PHE A 49 14.95 -22.48 -0.90
C PHE A 49 15.64 -23.01 0.35
N ALA A 50 16.70 -23.81 0.23
CA ALA A 50 17.49 -24.22 1.38
C ALA A 50 18.24 -23.03 2.04
N ILE A 51 18.44 -21.94 1.31
CA ILE A 51 19.06 -20.70 1.79
C ILE A 51 17.97 -19.74 2.31
N TRP A 52 16.99 -19.42 1.46
CA TRP A 52 15.97 -18.41 1.76
C TRP A 52 14.87 -18.90 2.72
N TYR A 53 14.79 -20.22 2.90
CA TYR A 53 13.88 -20.89 3.82
C TYR A 53 14.61 -22.00 4.59
N THR A 54 13.91 -23.04 5.01
CA THR A 54 14.50 -24.13 5.79
C THR A 54 15.52 -24.92 4.97
N PRO A 55 16.72 -25.23 5.53
CA PRO A 55 17.16 -24.94 6.89
C PRO A 55 17.87 -23.58 7.10
N GLY A 56 18.27 -22.90 6.02
CA GLY A 56 19.11 -21.69 6.05
C GLY A 56 18.53 -20.52 6.85
N VAL A 57 17.22 -20.29 6.79
CA VAL A 57 16.52 -19.21 7.51
C VAL A 57 16.75 -19.24 9.03
N ALA A 58 17.12 -20.39 9.60
CA ALA A 58 17.39 -20.50 11.02
C ALA A 58 18.64 -19.71 11.47
N ALA A 59 19.60 -19.47 10.57
CA ALA A 59 20.80 -18.69 10.88
C ALA A 59 20.49 -17.22 11.21
N PRO A 60 19.83 -16.42 10.34
CA PRO A 60 19.47 -15.05 10.69
C PRO A 60 18.49 -14.98 11.88
N CYS A 61 17.59 -15.95 12.05
CA CYS A 61 16.73 -15.98 13.24
C CYS A 61 17.54 -16.11 14.55
N ARG A 62 18.53 -17.01 14.60
CA ARG A 62 19.40 -17.16 15.78
C ARG A 62 20.27 -15.93 16.02
N ALA A 63 20.77 -15.31 14.95
CA ALA A 63 21.54 -14.06 15.05
C ALA A 63 20.70 -12.94 15.67
N ILE A 64 19.47 -12.72 15.17
CA ILE A 64 18.54 -11.71 15.73
C ILE A 64 18.14 -12.03 17.17
N ALA A 65 18.00 -13.31 17.52
CA ALA A 65 17.70 -13.71 18.89
C ALA A 65 18.84 -13.38 19.87
N GLN A 66 20.09 -13.38 19.39
CA GLN A 66 21.27 -13.00 20.18
C GLN A 66 21.48 -11.48 20.21
N ASP A 67 21.25 -10.81 19.09
CA ASP A 67 21.29 -9.35 18.96
C ASP A 67 20.06 -8.84 18.17
N PRO A 68 19.02 -8.32 18.86
CA PRO A 68 17.80 -7.83 18.22
C PRO A 68 18.02 -6.70 17.21
N SER A 69 19.15 -5.97 17.26
CA SER A 69 19.42 -4.87 16.33
C SER A 69 19.68 -5.36 14.89
N LEU A 70 20.15 -6.61 14.74
CA LEU A 70 20.41 -7.26 13.45
C LEU A 70 19.14 -7.47 12.61
N VAL A 71 17.95 -7.24 13.19
CA VAL A 71 16.70 -7.22 12.42
C VAL A 71 16.75 -6.23 11.25
N TYR A 72 17.47 -5.10 11.40
CA TYR A 72 17.59 -4.10 10.33
C TYR A 72 18.59 -4.51 9.23
N GLU A 73 19.51 -5.42 9.53
CA GLU A 73 20.46 -5.96 8.56
C GLU A 73 19.89 -7.19 7.83
N HIS A 74 19.26 -8.09 8.56
CA HIS A 74 18.84 -9.40 8.04
C HIS A 74 17.40 -9.42 7.51
N THR A 75 16.62 -8.35 7.66
CA THR A 75 15.23 -8.28 7.17
C THR A 75 14.97 -7.02 6.33
N ASN A 76 13.76 -6.89 5.79
CA ASN A 76 13.32 -5.68 5.09
C ASN A 76 12.81 -4.57 6.03
N LYS A 77 12.90 -4.74 7.36
CA LYS A 77 12.38 -3.77 8.35
C LYS A 77 12.89 -2.35 8.12
N GLY A 78 14.14 -2.18 7.70
CA GLY A 78 14.73 -0.85 7.47
C GLY A 78 14.11 -0.04 6.33
N ASN A 79 13.41 -0.68 5.38
CA ASN A 79 12.81 -0.01 4.22
C ASN A 79 11.28 -0.20 4.11
N THR A 80 10.66 -0.91 5.07
CA THR A 80 9.24 -1.25 5.01
C THR A 80 8.43 -0.47 6.04
N VAL A 81 7.37 0.21 5.59
CA VAL A 81 6.43 0.94 6.44
C VAL A 81 5.02 0.36 6.37
N ALA A 82 4.27 0.47 7.46
CA ALA A 82 2.84 0.18 7.49
C ALA A 82 2.04 1.49 7.34
N ILE A 83 1.07 1.52 6.43
CA ILE A 83 0.12 2.63 6.29
C ILE A 83 -1.14 2.22 7.03
N VAL A 84 -1.25 2.64 8.29
CA VAL A 84 -2.34 2.26 9.19
C VAL A 84 -3.47 3.29 9.15
N THR A 85 -4.71 2.82 9.07
CA THR A 85 -5.92 3.65 9.20
C THR A 85 -7.09 2.84 9.75
N ASP A 86 -8.05 3.48 10.38
CA ASP A 86 -9.37 2.92 10.73
C ASP A 86 -10.45 3.24 9.69
N GLY A 87 -10.15 4.13 8.73
CA GLY A 87 -11.08 4.58 7.70
C GLY A 87 -12.13 5.60 8.16
N THR A 88 -11.96 6.22 9.34
CA THR A 88 -12.94 7.21 9.87
C THR A 88 -12.80 8.61 9.26
N ARG A 89 -11.70 8.88 8.55
CA ARG A 89 -11.47 10.14 7.82
C ARG A 89 -10.74 9.93 6.49
N VAL A 90 -11.46 9.46 5.48
CA VAL A 90 -10.89 9.22 4.14
C VAL A 90 -11.15 10.39 3.22
N LEU A 91 -10.12 11.20 2.95
CA LEU A 91 -10.21 12.37 2.05
C LEU A 91 -11.39 13.28 2.47
N GLY A 92 -12.22 13.71 1.51
CA GLY A 92 -13.48 14.41 1.76
C GLY A 92 -14.70 13.50 1.94
N LEU A 93 -14.51 12.17 1.99
CA LEU A 93 -15.60 11.19 2.08
C LEU A 93 -16.05 10.93 3.53
N GLY A 94 -15.25 11.33 4.51
CA GLY A 94 -15.55 11.13 5.93
C GLY A 94 -15.30 9.68 6.38
N ASP A 95 -16.18 9.18 7.23
CA ASP A 95 -16.12 7.83 7.78
C ASP A 95 -16.81 6.84 6.85
N ILE A 96 -16.01 6.15 6.03
CA ILE A 96 -16.47 5.12 5.09
C ILE A 96 -16.00 3.72 5.48
N GLY A 97 -15.35 3.62 6.64
CA GLY A 97 -14.83 2.37 7.20
C GLY A 97 -13.58 1.83 6.49
N PRO A 98 -12.98 0.78 7.07
CA PRO A 98 -11.65 0.29 6.70
C PRO A 98 -11.60 -0.30 5.27
N LYS A 99 -12.65 -1.00 4.85
CA LYS A 99 -12.69 -1.64 3.53
C LYS A 99 -12.72 -0.60 2.41
N ALA A 100 -13.53 0.45 2.56
CA ALA A 100 -13.63 1.51 1.56
C ALA A 100 -12.42 2.46 1.58
N ALA A 101 -11.68 2.51 2.69
CA ALA A 101 -10.40 3.22 2.78
C ALA A 101 -9.26 2.53 2.02
N LEU A 102 -9.35 1.22 1.78
CA LEU A 102 -8.24 0.41 1.25
C LEU A 102 -7.69 0.91 -0.10
N PRO A 103 -8.51 1.30 -1.09
CA PRO A 103 -7.97 1.88 -2.33
C PRO A 103 -7.14 3.14 -2.08
N VAL A 104 -7.49 3.98 -1.12
CA VAL A 104 -6.68 5.17 -0.79
C VAL A 104 -5.35 4.75 -0.16
N MET A 105 -5.35 3.75 0.73
CA MET A 105 -4.12 3.27 1.38
C MET A 105 -3.18 2.55 0.40
N GLU A 106 -3.70 1.76 -0.54
CA GLU A 106 -2.89 1.22 -1.65
C GLU A 106 -2.32 2.34 -2.52
N GLY A 107 -3.08 3.41 -2.75
CA GLY A 107 -2.59 4.58 -3.50
C GLY A 107 -1.41 5.24 -2.79
N LYS A 108 -1.49 5.40 -1.46
CA LYS A 108 -0.36 5.87 -0.66
C LYS A 108 0.84 4.92 -0.75
N ALA A 109 0.62 3.61 -0.66
CA ALA A 109 1.68 2.61 -0.78
C ALA A 109 2.41 2.69 -2.13
N LEU A 110 1.66 2.85 -3.22
CA LEU A 110 2.20 3.10 -4.55
C LEU A 110 3.10 4.34 -4.58
N LEU A 111 2.68 5.44 -3.96
CA LEU A 111 3.48 6.67 -3.90
C LEU A 111 4.76 6.49 -3.10
N PHE A 112 4.70 5.85 -1.92
CA PHE A 112 5.89 5.52 -1.12
C PHE A 112 6.91 4.72 -1.94
N LYS A 113 6.44 3.71 -2.68
CA LYS A 113 7.33 2.88 -3.48
C LYS A 113 7.87 3.59 -4.71
N TYR A 114 6.98 4.20 -5.50
CA TYR A 114 7.32 4.76 -6.80
C TYR A 114 8.13 6.05 -6.70
N LEU A 115 7.83 6.91 -5.72
CA LEU A 115 8.52 8.19 -5.55
C LEU A 115 9.63 8.14 -4.50
N GLY A 116 9.46 7.32 -3.45
CA GLY A 116 10.38 7.28 -2.31
C GLY A 116 11.26 6.03 -2.23
N GLY A 117 11.04 5.01 -3.06
CA GLY A 117 11.74 3.73 -2.95
C GLY A 117 11.39 2.92 -1.69
N VAL A 118 10.39 3.36 -0.91
CA VAL A 118 9.98 2.75 0.36
C VAL A 118 8.94 1.66 0.12
N ASP A 119 9.16 0.47 0.66
CA ASP A 119 8.16 -0.59 0.63
C ASP A 119 7.05 -0.27 1.62
N ALA A 120 5.79 -0.33 1.18
CA ALA A 120 4.67 0.10 2.02
C ALA A 120 3.50 -0.88 1.94
N VAL A 121 2.95 -1.24 3.09
CA VAL A 121 1.82 -2.18 3.20
C VAL A 121 0.62 -1.46 3.82
N PRO A 122 -0.54 -1.42 3.16
CA PRO A 122 -1.75 -0.83 3.72
C PRO A 122 -2.38 -1.77 4.76
N ILE A 123 -2.70 -1.23 5.95
CA ILE A 123 -3.38 -1.95 7.04
C ILE A 123 -4.60 -1.11 7.48
N CYS A 124 -5.79 -1.58 7.12
CA CYS A 124 -7.04 -0.93 7.53
C CYS A 124 -7.67 -1.69 8.72
N LEU A 125 -7.67 -1.09 9.90
CA LEU A 125 -8.16 -1.68 11.14
C LEU A 125 -9.69 -1.52 11.24
N ASN A 126 -10.40 -2.60 11.54
CA ASN A 126 -11.85 -2.57 11.72
C ASN A 126 -12.25 -2.30 13.16
N THR A 127 -11.81 -1.15 13.67
CA THR A 127 -12.15 -0.66 15.00
C THR A 127 -12.18 0.87 15.00
N LYS A 128 -12.90 1.45 15.96
CA LYS A 128 -12.90 2.89 16.26
C LYS A 128 -12.43 3.19 17.69
N SER A 129 -12.09 2.17 18.47
CA SER A 129 -11.52 2.36 19.81
C SER A 129 -10.07 2.78 19.66
N ALA A 130 -9.70 3.87 20.34
CA ALA A 130 -8.31 4.31 20.36
C ALA A 130 -7.42 3.26 21.01
N GLU A 131 -7.90 2.61 22.07
CA GLU A 131 -7.20 1.56 22.82
C GLU A 131 -6.95 0.33 21.94
N GLU A 132 -7.96 -0.11 21.18
CA GLU A 132 -7.79 -1.24 20.25
C GLU A 132 -6.81 -0.90 19.12
N ILE A 133 -6.82 0.34 18.62
CA ILE A 133 -5.85 0.80 17.60
C ILE A 133 -4.43 0.82 18.18
N ILE A 134 -4.25 1.36 19.38
CA ILE A 134 -2.94 1.41 20.05
C ILE A 134 -2.40 0.00 20.33
N LEU A 135 -3.26 -0.93 20.74
CA LEU A 135 -2.87 -2.31 21.00
C LEU A 135 -2.51 -3.07 19.71
N ALA A 136 -3.16 -2.74 18.59
CA ALA A 136 -2.96 -3.41 17.32
C ALA A 136 -1.65 -3.01 16.59
N VAL A 137 -1.08 -1.85 16.91
CA VAL A 137 0.12 -1.27 16.26
C VAL A 137 1.35 -1.47 17.13
#